data_AF-A0A7S0WK42-F1
#
_entry.id   AF-A0A7S0WK42-F1
#
_cell.length_a   1.000
_cell.length_b   1.000
_cell.length_c   1.000
_cell.angle_alpha   90.00
_cell.angle_beta   90.00
_cell.angle_gamma   90.00
#
_symmetry.space_group_name_H-M   'P 1'
#
loop_
_entity.id
_entity.type
_entity.pdbx_description
1 polymer ?
#
loop_
_entity_poly.entity_id
_entity_poly.type
_entity_poly.pdbx_seq_one_letter_code
_entity_poly.pdbx_strand_id
1 'polypeptide(L)'
;AVRTRSVRGAGAGTGRRSGRACAAAEGEDASASWGAEPWDEEKNGPDPIGDDVLLSIVRSELSDEQVNKLVWNALGYRCKVELDAETLTAVEVWTPDEVFPNWANTYPTPPDVLGVTRKYDPKIDAPVKAACAALTRSVPEEHKQGIKTTLTPLGWKGFKMDGLTPNMTRRAQAANWLLFYRRELR
;
A
#
# COMPACT_ATOMS: atom_id res chain seq x y z
N ALA A 1 -41.89 -15.80 58.66
CA ALA A 1 -42.47 -17.12 58.99
C ALA A 1 -42.37 -18.05 57.78
N VAL A 2 -42.21 -19.37 57.98
CA VAL A 2 -42.66 -20.50 57.11
C VAL A 2 -42.26 -20.42 55.61
N ARG A 3 -41.26 -21.18 55.13
CA ARG A 3 -41.35 -22.56 54.52
C ARG A 3 -42.28 -22.58 53.27
N THR A 4 -41.98 -23.19 52.11
CA THR A 4 -41.36 -24.50 51.73
C THR A 4 -41.22 -24.54 50.17
N ARG A 5 -40.53 -25.46 49.43
CA ARG A 5 -39.47 -26.49 49.64
C ARG A 5 -39.38 -27.38 48.36
N SER A 6 -38.17 -27.83 47.94
CA SER A 6 -37.93 -29.06 47.12
C SER A 6 -38.27 -29.03 45.59
N VAL A 7 -37.76 -29.88 44.67
CA VAL A 7 -36.85 -31.08 44.70
C VAL A 7 -35.81 -31.04 43.55
N ARG A 8 -34.70 -31.76 43.76
CA ARG A 8 -33.63 -32.25 42.85
C ARG A 8 -34.08 -32.80 41.48
N GLY A 9 -33.13 -32.83 40.53
CA GLY A 9 -33.06 -33.80 39.43
C GLY A 9 -31.61 -34.00 38.98
N ALA A 10 -31.10 -35.23 39.00
CA ALA A 10 -29.71 -35.57 38.61
C ALA A 10 -29.72 -36.47 37.37
N GLY A 11 -28.69 -36.36 36.52
CA GLY A 11 -28.51 -37.21 35.34
C GLY A 11 -27.05 -37.23 34.89
N ALA A 12 -26.35 -38.33 35.21
CA ALA A 12 -25.01 -38.59 34.69
C ALA A 12 -25.10 -39.38 33.38
N GLY A 13 -24.25 -39.05 32.41
CA GLY A 13 -24.14 -39.78 31.15
C GLY A 13 -22.70 -39.82 30.66
N THR A 14 -22.04 -40.97 30.78
CA THR A 14 -20.70 -41.24 30.26
C THR A 14 -20.79 -41.77 28.82
N GLY A 15 -19.94 -41.32 27.89
CA GLY A 15 -20.18 -41.60 26.47
C GLY A 15 -19.02 -41.40 25.49
N ARG A 16 -17.93 -42.19 25.65
CA ARG A 16 -16.95 -42.62 24.61
C ARG A 16 -16.12 -41.57 23.84
N ARG A 17 -14.86 -41.96 23.60
CA ARG A 17 -13.93 -41.34 22.65
C ARG A 17 -14.31 -41.69 21.20
N SER A 18 -14.09 -40.76 20.28
CA SER A 18 -13.53 -41.08 18.97
C SER A 18 -12.54 -39.98 18.58
N GLY A 19 -11.29 -40.35 18.35
CA GLY A 19 -10.35 -39.45 17.68
C GLY A 19 -10.66 -39.45 16.20
N ARG A 20 -10.71 -38.27 15.57
CA ARG A 20 -10.70 -38.17 14.12
C ARG A 20 -9.84 -36.99 13.70
N ALA A 21 -8.77 -37.34 12.98
CA ALA A 21 -7.91 -36.56 12.09
C ALA A 21 -7.85 -35.03 12.24
N CYS A 22 -6.61 -34.53 12.26
CA CYS A 22 -6.31 -33.21 11.73
C CYS A 22 -6.92 -33.07 10.33
N ALA A 23 -7.94 -32.24 10.20
CA ALA A 23 -8.18 -31.51 8.97
C ALA A 23 -7.59 -30.13 9.20
N ALA A 24 -6.50 -29.81 8.48
CA ALA A 24 -6.18 -28.42 8.24
C ALA A 24 -7.31 -27.89 7.37
N ALA A 25 -8.32 -27.29 8.00
CA ALA A 25 -9.14 -26.33 7.30
C ALA A 25 -8.21 -25.17 6.99
N GLU A 26 -7.77 -25.11 5.73
CA GLU A 26 -7.18 -23.91 5.17
C GLU A 26 -8.14 -22.77 5.49
N GLY A 27 -7.67 -21.81 6.27
CA GLY A 27 -8.44 -20.61 6.54
C GLY A 27 -8.56 -19.90 5.20
N GLU A 28 -9.73 -20.02 4.57
CA GLU A 28 -10.16 -19.03 3.60
C GLU A 28 -10.13 -17.68 4.34
N ASP A 29 -9.09 -16.89 4.08
CA ASP A 29 -8.86 -15.59 4.70
C ASP A 29 -9.92 -14.61 4.18
N ALA A 30 -11.13 -14.75 4.72
CA ALA A 30 -12.27 -13.85 4.53
C ALA A 30 -12.02 -12.52 5.27
N SER A 31 -10.88 -11.89 5.02
CA SER A 31 -10.53 -10.58 5.54
C SER A 31 -11.19 -9.50 4.69
N ALA A 32 -12.41 -9.14 5.11
CA ALA A 32 -13.18 -7.98 4.65
C ALA A 32 -13.57 -7.95 3.15
N SER A 33 -14.89 -7.99 2.91
CA SER A 33 -15.53 -7.62 1.64
C SER A 33 -15.50 -6.09 1.44
N TRP A 34 -14.30 -5.51 1.43
CA TRP A 34 -14.01 -4.12 1.05
C TRP A 34 -12.70 -4.12 0.28
N GLY A 35 -12.80 -3.84 -1.03
CA GLY A 35 -11.65 -3.64 -1.89
C GLY A 35 -11.94 -3.90 -3.38
N ALA A 36 -11.05 -3.37 -4.22
CA ALA A 36 -10.91 -3.63 -5.64
C ALA A 36 -10.85 -5.13 -5.97
N GLU A 37 -11.26 -5.50 -7.19
CA GLU A 37 -11.06 -6.88 -7.67
C GLU A 37 -9.55 -7.22 -7.67
N PRO A 38 -9.15 -8.41 -7.18
CA PRO A 38 -7.75 -8.83 -7.22
C PRO A 38 -7.20 -8.78 -8.65
N TRP A 39 -5.95 -8.32 -8.80
CA TRP A 39 -5.33 -8.17 -10.12
C TRP A 39 -5.25 -9.50 -10.86
N ASP A 40 -5.94 -9.56 -12.00
CA ASP A 40 -5.92 -10.70 -12.91
C ASP A 40 -4.62 -10.66 -13.74
N GLU A 41 -3.61 -11.38 -13.24
CA GLU A 41 -2.30 -11.56 -13.89
C GLU A 41 -2.40 -12.23 -15.26
N GLU A 42 -3.40 -13.09 -15.48
CA GLU A 42 -3.59 -13.80 -16.75
C GLU A 42 -4.07 -12.86 -17.87
N LYS A 43 -4.89 -11.84 -17.53
CA LYS A 43 -5.36 -10.84 -18.50
C LYS A 43 -4.40 -9.67 -18.71
N ASN A 44 -3.72 -9.21 -17.66
CA ASN A 44 -3.01 -7.93 -17.67
C ASN A 44 -1.49 -8.03 -17.50
N GLY A 45 -0.95 -9.23 -17.28
CA GLY A 45 0.48 -9.46 -17.02
C GLY A 45 0.88 -9.21 -15.55
N PRO A 46 2.18 -9.20 -15.25
CA PRO A 46 2.68 -9.08 -13.87
C PRO A 46 2.23 -7.76 -13.22
N ASP A 47 1.81 -7.81 -11.95
CA ASP A 47 1.28 -6.63 -11.26
C ASP A 47 2.38 -5.54 -11.08
N PRO A 48 2.24 -4.34 -11.69
CA PRO A 48 3.16 -3.23 -11.44
C PRO A 48 3.19 -2.74 -9.98
N ILE A 49 2.26 -3.19 -9.13
CA ILE A 49 2.18 -2.89 -7.69
C ILE A 49 2.04 -4.20 -6.88
N GLY A 50 2.73 -5.26 -7.33
CA GLY A 50 2.88 -6.51 -6.62
C GLY A 50 3.55 -6.34 -5.24
N ASP A 51 3.38 -7.32 -4.36
CA ASP A 51 3.92 -7.25 -3.00
C ASP A 51 5.46 -7.31 -2.96
N ASP A 52 6.08 -7.89 -3.99
CA ASP A 52 7.51 -7.86 -4.29
C ASP A 52 7.99 -6.45 -4.71
N VAL A 53 7.21 -5.75 -5.53
CA VAL A 53 7.45 -4.35 -5.91
C VAL A 53 7.37 -3.46 -4.67
N LEU A 54 6.33 -3.63 -3.84
CA LEU A 54 6.21 -2.90 -2.57
C LEU A 54 7.39 -3.20 -1.61
N LEU A 55 7.86 -4.45 -1.55
CA LEU A 55 9.02 -4.83 -0.75
C LEU A 55 10.33 -4.20 -1.26
N SER A 56 10.56 -4.20 -2.57
CA SER A 56 11.76 -3.61 -3.19
C SER A 56 11.79 -2.07 -3.12
N ILE A 57 10.63 -1.39 -3.17
CA ILE A 57 10.51 0.05 -2.84
C ILE A 57 11.05 0.33 -1.44
N VAL A 58 10.58 -0.45 -0.46
CA VAL A 58 10.84 -0.28 0.98
C VAL A 58 12.25 -0.70 1.38
N ARG A 59 12.85 -1.66 0.66
CA ARG A 59 14.28 -2.04 0.78
C ARG A 59 15.23 -1.07 0.08
N SER A 60 14.71 -0.08 -0.64
CA SER A 60 15.48 0.84 -1.49
C SER A 60 16.22 0.17 -2.64
N GLU A 61 15.70 -0.97 -3.13
CA GLU A 61 16.21 -1.70 -4.29
C GLU A 61 15.80 -1.03 -5.62
N LEU A 62 14.62 -0.38 -5.68
CA LEU A 62 14.18 0.42 -6.83
C LEU A 62 14.70 1.86 -6.79
N SER A 63 14.96 2.47 -7.95
CA SER A 63 15.40 3.86 -8.05
C SER A 63 14.28 4.84 -7.63
N ASP A 64 14.65 6.02 -7.10
CA ASP A 64 13.67 7.03 -6.68
C ASP A 64 12.76 7.47 -7.85
N GLU A 65 13.32 7.51 -9.07
CA GLU A 65 12.59 7.83 -10.29
C GLU A 65 11.57 6.75 -10.66
N GLN A 66 11.93 5.46 -10.58
CA GLN A 66 11.00 4.36 -10.88
C GLN A 66 9.79 4.38 -9.94
N VAL A 67 10.01 4.61 -8.64
CA VAL A 67 8.91 4.70 -7.67
C VAL A 67 8.05 5.94 -7.90
N ASN A 68 8.65 7.09 -8.25
CA ASN A 68 7.88 8.26 -8.67
C ASN A 68 6.99 7.95 -9.89
N LYS A 69 7.52 7.30 -10.93
CA LYS A 69 6.73 6.90 -12.12
C LYS A 69 5.59 5.95 -11.77
N LEU A 70 5.80 4.99 -10.85
CA LEU A 70 4.72 4.11 -10.35
C LEU A 70 3.62 4.90 -9.62
N VAL A 71 4.00 5.84 -8.75
CA VAL A 71 3.05 6.73 -8.05
C VAL A 71 2.30 7.62 -9.04
N TRP A 72 2.98 8.19 -10.04
CA TRP A 72 2.36 9.03 -11.07
C TRP A 72 1.35 8.24 -11.93
N ASN A 73 1.72 7.02 -12.36
CA ASN A 73 0.80 6.11 -13.07
C ASN A 73 -0.46 5.80 -12.24
N ALA A 74 -0.29 5.47 -10.95
CA ALA A 74 -1.40 5.21 -10.04
C ALA A 74 -2.21 6.46 -9.66
N LEU A 75 -1.62 7.66 -9.76
CA LEU A 75 -2.35 8.93 -9.60
C LEU A 75 -3.19 9.30 -10.84
N GLY A 76 -3.03 8.59 -11.97
CA GLY A 76 -3.70 8.89 -13.23
C GLY A 76 -2.91 9.80 -14.19
N TYR A 77 -1.63 10.09 -13.92
CA TYR A 77 -0.79 10.79 -14.90
C TYR A 77 -0.40 9.82 -16.01
N ARG A 78 -0.51 10.26 -17.26
CA ARG A 78 -0.10 9.48 -18.44
C ARG A 78 1.21 10.01 -18.99
N CYS A 79 2.19 9.12 -19.15
CA CYS A 79 3.44 9.42 -19.83
C CYS A 79 3.22 9.42 -21.35
N LYS A 80 3.52 10.55 -21.98
CA LYS A 80 3.64 10.71 -23.43
C LYS A 80 5.12 10.94 -23.72
N VAL A 81 5.71 10.03 -24.50
CA VAL A 81 7.09 10.20 -24.96
C VAL A 81 7.05 11.08 -26.20
N GLU A 82 7.38 12.35 -26.02
CA GLU A 82 7.51 13.30 -27.12
C GLU A 82 8.97 13.27 -27.61
N LEU A 83 9.16 13.09 -28.91
CA LEU A 83 10.49 13.16 -29.51
C LEU A 83 10.80 14.62 -29.81
N ASP A 84 11.75 15.22 -29.09
CA ASP A 84 12.17 16.58 -29.42
C ASP A 84 12.91 16.58 -30.77
N ALA A 85 12.36 17.33 -31.72
CA ALA A 85 12.85 17.37 -33.10
C ALA A 85 14.21 18.08 -33.23
N GLU A 86 14.60 18.92 -32.26
CA GLU A 86 15.87 19.63 -32.29
C GLU A 86 17.02 18.82 -31.65
N THR A 87 16.75 18.12 -30.55
CA THR A 87 17.78 17.32 -29.84
C THR A 87 17.75 15.82 -30.13
N LEU A 88 16.78 15.33 -30.92
CA LEU A 88 16.51 13.89 -31.16
C LEU A 88 16.39 13.06 -29.87
N THR A 89 16.04 13.72 -28.76
CA THR A 89 15.94 13.10 -27.44
C THR A 89 14.48 12.81 -27.11
N ALA A 90 14.22 11.60 -26.64
CA ALA A 90 12.90 11.21 -26.13
C ALA A 90 12.67 11.88 -24.77
N VAL A 91 11.71 12.81 -24.70
CA VAL A 91 11.32 13.52 -23.48
C VAL A 91 10.02 12.92 -22.95
N GLU A 92 10.04 12.45 -21.69
CA GLU A 92 8.85 11.97 -21.01
C GLU A 92 8.00 13.14 -20.52
N VAL A 93 6.94 13.48 -21.25
CA VAL A 93 5.96 14.50 -20.88
C VAL A 93 4.80 13.81 -20.16
N TRP A 94 4.56 14.18 -18.91
CA TRP A 94 3.53 13.57 -18.07
C TRP A 94 2.31 14.48 -17.96
N THR A 95 1.18 14.06 -18.51
CA THR A 95 -0.07 14.84 -18.52
C THR A 95 -1.06 14.35 -17.47
N PRO A 96 -1.73 15.26 -16.73
CA PRO A 96 -2.70 14.91 -15.69
C PRO A 96 -4.08 14.52 -16.25
N ASP A 97 -4.12 13.73 -17.33
CA ASP A 97 -5.34 13.50 -18.13
C ASP A 97 -6.44 12.74 -17.35
N GLU A 98 -6.05 11.81 -16.47
CA GLU A 98 -6.96 10.99 -15.64
C GLU A 98 -6.78 11.25 -14.14
N VAL A 99 -6.07 12.32 -13.77
CA VAL A 99 -5.70 12.61 -12.37
C VAL A 99 -6.89 13.18 -11.59
N PHE A 100 -7.03 12.77 -10.33
CA PHE A 100 -8.04 13.31 -9.42
C PHE A 100 -8.07 14.86 -9.44
N PRO A 101 -9.23 15.51 -9.63
CA PRO A 101 -9.29 16.94 -9.94
C PRO A 101 -8.69 17.83 -8.84
N ASN A 102 -8.86 17.45 -7.56
CA ASN A 102 -8.23 18.16 -6.43
C ASN A 102 -6.70 18.08 -6.46
N TRP A 103 -6.15 16.96 -6.96
CA TRP A 103 -4.71 16.78 -7.12
C TRP A 103 -4.19 17.53 -8.34
N ALA A 104 -4.84 17.39 -9.51
CA ALA A 104 -4.47 18.09 -10.74
C ALA A 104 -4.48 19.62 -10.59
N ASN A 105 -5.46 20.19 -9.88
CA ASN A 105 -5.53 21.62 -9.56
C ASN A 105 -4.36 22.09 -8.68
N THR A 106 -3.81 21.23 -7.82
CA THR A 106 -2.70 21.56 -6.91
C THR A 106 -1.33 21.29 -7.57
N TYR A 107 -1.26 20.27 -8.44
CA TYR A 107 -0.06 19.77 -9.07
C TYR A 107 -0.29 19.54 -10.58
N PRO A 108 -0.32 20.62 -11.39
CA PRO A 108 -0.51 20.51 -12.84
C PRO A 108 0.66 19.79 -13.53
N THR A 109 1.86 19.84 -12.94
CA THR A 109 3.02 19.01 -13.29
C THR A 109 3.21 17.92 -12.23
N PRO A 110 3.71 16.73 -12.58
CA PRO A 110 3.93 15.66 -11.61
C PRO A 110 4.98 16.07 -10.56
N PRO A 111 4.67 16.01 -9.26
CA PRO A 111 5.64 16.36 -8.23
C PRO A 111 6.54 15.15 -7.91
N ASP A 112 7.82 15.43 -7.61
CA ASP A 112 8.69 14.45 -6.94
C ASP A 112 8.19 14.24 -5.50
N VAL A 113 7.94 12.99 -5.12
CA VAL A 113 7.43 12.63 -3.78
C VAL A 113 8.48 11.96 -2.88
N LEU A 114 9.62 11.54 -3.45
CA LEU A 114 10.71 10.89 -2.72
C LEU A 114 11.92 11.79 -2.48
N GLY A 115 12.14 12.79 -3.34
CA GLY A 115 13.32 13.63 -3.32
C GLY A 115 14.50 12.96 -4.02
N VAL A 116 14.37 12.71 -5.33
CA VAL A 116 15.38 12.06 -6.20
C VAL A 116 16.75 12.74 -6.06
N THR A 117 16.77 14.07 -5.94
CA THR A 117 18.00 14.85 -5.80
C THR A 117 18.69 14.72 -4.43
N ARG A 118 18.01 14.14 -3.42
CA ARG A 118 18.48 13.92 -2.03
C ARG A 118 19.04 15.18 -1.34
N LYS A 119 18.66 16.37 -1.82
CA LYS A 119 18.99 17.68 -1.25
C LYS A 119 17.89 18.10 -0.28
N TYR A 120 18.23 18.12 1.01
CA TYR A 120 17.28 18.45 2.08
C TYR A 120 17.22 19.95 2.43
N ASP A 121 17.77 20.82 1.57
CA ASP A 121 17.64 22.27 1.70
C ASP A 121 16.16 22.69 1.73
N PRO A 122 15.70 23.48 2.72
CA PRO A 122 14.27 23.77 2.87
C PRO A 122 13.57 24.34 1.64
N LYS A 123 14.29 25.05 0.76
CA LYS A 123 13.76 25.60 -0.50
C LYS A 123 13.49 24.53 -1.56
N ILE A 124 14.28 23.46 -1.58
CA ILE A 124 14.18 22.35 -2.55
C ILE A 124 13.28 21.24 -2.00
N ASP A 125 13.35 20.99 -0.69
CA ASP A 125 12.62 19.92 -0.03
C ASP A 125 11.15 20.28 0.29
N ALA A 126 10.81 21.56 0.44
CA ALA A 126 9.44 22.01 0.70
C ALA A 126 8.38 21.46 -0.28
N PRO A 127 8.53 21.54 -1.62
CA PRO A 127 7.55 20.97 -2.56
C PRO A 127 7.45 19.44 -2.44
N VAL A 128 8.58 18.74 -2.29
CA VAL A 128 8.61 17.27 -2.14
C VAL A 128 7.88 16.84 -0.86
N LYS A 129 8.14 17.54 0.25
CA LYS A 129 7.47 17.33 1.53
C LYS A 129 5.98 17.65 1.46
N ALA A 130 5.58 18.69 0.73
CA ALA A 130 4.18 19.03 0.53
C ALA A 130 3.43 17.95 -0.27
N ALA A 131 4.02 17.45 -1.37
CA ALA A 131 3.45 16.39 -2.18
C ALA A 131 3.36 15.06 -1.40
N CYS A 132 4.42 14.66 -0.70
CA CYS A 132 4.41 13.46 0.14
C CYS A 132 3.41 13.57 1.31
N ALA A 133 3.25 14.77 1.91
CA ALA A 133 2.22 15.01 2.92
C ALA A 133 0.80 14.97 2.32
N ALA A 134 0.61 15.44 1.08
CA ALA A 134 -0.67 15.34 0.38
C ALA A 134 -1.04 13.87 0.08
N LEU A 135 -0.09 13.04 -0.39
CA LEU A 135 -0.28 11.58 -0.51
C LEU A 135 -0.64 10.93 0.83
N THR A 136 0.06 11.29 1.90
CA THR A 136 -0.21 10.70 3.23
C THR A 136 -1.59 11.11 3.77
N ARG A 137 -2.11 12.27 3.35
CA ARG A 137 -3.45 12.76 3.72
C ARG A 137 -4.59 12.12 2.92
N SER A 138 -4.33 11.58 1.72
CA SER A 138 -5.35 10.88 0.93
C SER A 138 -5.58 9.43 1.37
N VAL A 139 -4.70 8.88 2.23
CA VAL A 139 -4.88 7.55 2.84
C VAL A 139 -5.70 7.63 4.14
N PRO A 140 -6.84 6.93 4.25
CA PRO A 140 -7.61 6.82 5.50
C PRO A 140 -6.80 6.17 6.62
N GLU A 141 -7.15 6.46 7.88
CA GLU A 141 -6.38 6.00 9.05
C GLU A 141 -6.24 4.49 9.13
N GLU A 142 -7.28 3.76 8.71
CA GLU A 142 -7.38 2.30 8.68
C GLU A 142 -6.29 1.67 7.79
N HIS A 143 -5.92 2.31 6.69
CA HIS A 143 -4.89 1.81 5.77
C HIS A 143 -3.48 2.34 6.10
N LYS A 144 -3.29 3.21 7.11
CA LYS A 144 -1.95 3.75 7.48
C LYS A 144 -1.00 2.71 8.08
N GLN A 145 -1.47 1.52 8.43
CA GLN A 145 -0.64 0.39 8.86
C GLN A 145 -0.58 -0.76 7.82
N GLY A 146 -1.16 -0.58 6.63
CA GLY A 146 -1.33 -1.64 5.63
C GLY A 146 -0.02 -2.34 5.23
N ILE A 147 1.09 -1.59 5.11
CA ILE A 147 2.41 -2.17 4.81
C ILE A 147 2.80 -3.21 5.86
N LYS A 148 2.56 -2.97 7.16
CA LYS A 148 2.94 -3.95 8.19
C LYS A 148 2.14 -5.22 8.01
N THR A 149 0.83 -5.14 7.82
CA THR A 149 -0.01 -6.33 7.62
C THR A 149 0.43 -7.14 6.38
N THR A 150 0.77 -6.45 5.28
CA THR A 150 1.06 -7.11 3.99
C THR A 150 2.52 -7.56 3.85
N LEU A 151 3.49 -6.78 4.33
CA LEU A 151 4.92 -7.10 4.20
C LEU A 151 5.51 -7.87 5.39
N THR A 152 4.85 -7.94 6.55
CA THR A 152 5.30 -8.82 7.65
C THR A 152 5.42 -10.30 7.24
N PRO A 153 4.44 -10.94 6.55
CA PRO A 153 4.60 -12.31 6.08
C PRO A 153 5.76 -12.46 5.08
N LEU A 154 6.09 -11.40 4.32
CA LEU A 154 7.25 -11.33 3.42
C LEU A 154 8.58 -11.02 4.14
N GLY A 155 8.58 -11.05 5.48
CA GLY A 155 9.78 -10.89 6.31
C GLY A 155 10.17 -9.44 6.60
N TRP A 156 9.36 -8.44 6.23
CA TRP A 156 9.63 -7.04 6.57
C TRP A 156 9.21 -6.72 8.01
N LYS A 157 10.17 -6.37 8.86
CA LYS A 157 9.97 -6.07 10.29
C LYS A 157 9.89 -4.57 10.61
N GLY A 158 9.77 -3.72 9.60
CA GLY A 158 9.91 -2.27 9.74
C GLY A 158 11.34 -1.77 9.51
N PHE A 159 11.50 -0.45 9.48
CA PHE A 159 12.82 0.20 9.50
C PHE A 159 13.44 0.16 10.89
N LYS A 160 14.76 -0.04 10.95
CA LYS A 160 15.54 0.19 12.17
C LYS A 160 15.68 1.69 12.40
N MET A 161 15.73 2.10 13.66
CA MET A 161 15.94 3.52 14.04
C MET A 161 17.33 4.00 13.60
N ASP A 162 18.34 3.12 13.67
CA ASP A 162 19.68 3.37 13.18
C ASP A 162 19.70 3.48 11.64
N GLY A 163 19.87 4.71 11.14
CA GLY A 163 19.98 4.99 9.70
C GLY A 163 18.69 5.38 8.99
N LEU A 164 17.59 5.68 9.71
CA LEU A 164 16.35 6.15 9.07
C LEU A 164 16.54 7.53 8.40
N THR A 165 16.67 7.55 7.08
CA THR A 165 16.76 8.79 6.29
C THR A 165 15.38 9.32 5.88
N PRO A 166 15.23 10.63 5.59
CA PRO A 166 13.97 11.18 5.09
C PRO A 166 13.47 10.50 3.80
N ASN A 167 14.38 10.10 2.90
CA ASN A 167 14.04 9.36 1.68
C ASN A 167 13.44 7.97 2.00
N MET A 168 14.00 7.21 2.95
CA MET A 168 13.43 5.91 3.37
C MET A 168 12.05 6.07 3.98
N THR A 169 11.81 7.12 4.78
CA THR A 169 10.48 7.44 5.30
C THR A 169 9.49 7.77 4.19
N ARG A 170 9.90 8.56 3.19
CA ARG A 170 9.06 8.88 2.02
C ARG A 170 8.74 7.66 1.17
N ARG A 171 9.70 6.75 0.97
CA ARG A 171 9.48 5.44 0.31
C ARG A 171 8.44 4.60 1.03
N ALA A 172 8.47 4.60 2.37
CA ALA A 172 7.44 3.97 3.19
C ALA A 172 6.06 4.61 2.96
N GLN A 173 5.99 5.94 2.93
CA GLN A 173 4.73 6.67 2.71
C GLN A 173 4.17 6.40 1.30
N ALA A 174 5.02 6.40 0.28
CA ALA A 174 4.66 6.07 -1.11
C ALA A 174 4.18 4.62 -1.25
N ALA A 175 4.91 3.65 -0.68
CA ALA A 175 4.49 2.25 -0.66
C ALA A 175 3.14 2.03 0.06
N ASN A 176 2.85 2.80 1.11
CA ASN A 176 1.59 2.66 1.85
C ASN A 176 0.42 3.23 1.03
N TRP A 177 0.67 4.33 0.32
CA TRP A 177 -0.29 4.91 -0.62
C TRP A 177 -0.52 4.00 -1.83
N LEU A 178 0.52 3.37 -2.39
CA LEU A 178 0.40 2.38 -3.47
C LEU A 178 -0.39 1.13 -3.05
N LEU A 179 -0.18 0.63 -1.83
CA LEU A 179 -0.97 -0.47 -1.28
C LEU A 179 -2.44 -0.09 -1.06
N PHE A 180 -2.70 1.14 -0.59
CA PHE A 180 -4.07 1.67 -0.49
C PHE A 180 -4.72 1.79 -1.89
N TYR A 181 -4.00 2.32 -2.87
CA TYR A 181 -4.46 2.39 -4.26
C TYR A 181 -4.84 1.01 -4.82
N ARG A 182 -3.95 0.00 -4.68
CA ARG A 182 -4.23 -1.39 -5.10
C ARG A 182 -5.45 -2.00 -4.40
N ARG A 183 -5.75 -1.59 -3.17
CA ARG A 183 -6.88 -2.14 -2.40
C ARG A 183 -8.20 -1.41 -2.62
N GLU A 184 -8.22 -0.09 -2.82
CA GLU A 184 -9.45 0.71 -2.75
C GLU A 184 -9.78 1.49 -4.04
N LEU A 185 -8.83 1.64 -4.96
CA LEU A 185 -8.94 2.55 -6.11
C LEU A 185 -8.65 1.89 -7.47
N ARG A 186 -8.43 0.58 -7.50
CA ARG A 186 -8.07 -0.19 -8.70
C ARG A 186 -9.25 -0.93 -9.30
#